data_AF-A0A820AZB0-F1
#
_entry.id   AF-A0A820AZB0-F1
#
_cell.length_a   1.000
_cell.length_b   1.000
_cell.length_c   1.000
_cell.angle_alpha   90.00
_cell.angle_beta   90.00
_cell.angle_gamma   90.00
#
_symmetry.space_group_name_H-M   'P 1'
#
loop_
_entity.id
_entity.type
_entity.pdbx_description
1 polymer ?
#
loop_
_entity_poly.entity_id
_entity_poly.type
_entity_poly.pdbx_seq_one_letter_code
_entity_poly.pdbx_strand_id
1 'polypeptide(L)'
;MSLNIFLLCYTILILIQPIFTDIYLHNPRGSNNRHNENTPERANAQLSFDSQNNNRGGYNVGDDGAIYYYANSILPIQWTNQHSCNDVNADCTLILQYTCNDSLRDGASTTTIPVTVAGEQNSTYRLTEDLTSYLNCRVRSRNKNLFTAEQNLGSSSTSTRQNPAGTRYGYKCTSKT
;
A
#
# COMPACT_ATOMS: atom_id res chain seq x y z
N MET A 1 -29.05 5.04 38.51
CA MET A 1 -27.60 4.72 38.46
C MET A 1 -27.16 4.25 37.08
N SER A 2 -27.99 3.49 36.37
CA SER A 2 -27.70 2.92 35.04
C SER A 2 -27.56 3.95 33.91
N LEU A 3 -28.38 5.01 33.89
CA LEU A 3 -28.37 6.00 32.79
C LEU A 3 -27.05 6.80 32.70
N ASN A 4 -26.45 7.14 33.83
CA ASN A 4 -25.17 7.86 33.88
C ASN A 4 -24.00 6.97 33.42
N ILE A 5 -24.06 5.65 33.67
CA ILE A 5 -23.07 4.70 33.20
C ILE A 5 -23.14 4.56 31.67
N PHE A 6 -24.35 4.49 31.10
CA PHE A 6 -24.53 4.48 29.64
C PHE A 6 -24.04 5.78 28.99
N LEU A 7 -24.33 6.94 29.58
CA LEU A 7 -23.85 8.23 29.08
C LEU A 7 -22.31 8.31 29.13
N LEU A 8 -21.70 7.80 30.20
CA LEU A 8 -20.25 7.75 30.37
C LEU A 8 -19.57 6.77 29.39
N CYS A 9 -20.15 5.59 29.15
CA CYS A 9 -19.63 4.67 28.15
C CYS A 9 -19.75 5.24 26.73
N TYR A 10 -20.84 5.95 26.43
CA TYR A 10 -21.05 6.60 25.14
C TYR A 10 -20.06 7.76 24.91
N THR A 11 -19.80 8.58 25.93
CA THR A 11 -18.79 9.65 25.84
C THR A 11 -17.37 9.09 25.70
N ILE A 12 -17.03 8.01 26.41
CA ILE A 12 -15.73 7.32 26.24
C ILE A 12 -15.57 6.75 24.83
N LEU A 13 -16.63 6.15 24.25
CA LEU A 13 -16.58 5.65 22.87
C LEU A 13 -16.37 6.76 21.82
N ILE A 14 -16.94 7.95 22.03
CA ILE A 14 -16.75 9.08 21.11
C ILE A 14 -15.31 9.60 21.16
N LEU A 15 -14.66 9.58 22.33
CA LEU A 15 -13.29 10.08 22.50
C LEU A 15 -12.22 9.15 21.90
N ILE A 16 -12.57 7.89 21.63
CA ILE A 16 -11.67 6.91 20.99
C ILE A 16 -12.01 6.84 19.49
N GLN A 17 -11.74 7.93 18.75
CA GLN A 17 -11.75 7.84 17.29
C GLN A 17 -10.41 7.29 16.81
N PRO A 18 -10.38 6.23 15.98
CA PRO A 18 -9.15 5.83 15.29
C PRO A 18 -8.74 6.94 14.33
N ILE A 19 -7.54 7.49 14.52
CA ILE A 19 -6.96 8.49 13.64
C ILE A 19 -6.15 7.73 12.58
N PHE A 20 -6.66 7.69 11.35
CA PHE A 20 -5.94 7.11 10.21
C PHE A 20 -4.96 8.14 9.64
N THR A 21 -3.76 7.68 9.28
CA THR A 21 -2.68 8.54 8.81
C THR A 21 -2.40 8.32 7.34
N ASP A 22 -2.60 9.36 6.53
CA ASP A 22 -2.55 9.24 5.08
C ASP A 22 -1.35 10.02 4.49
N ILE A 23 -0.69 9.38 3.52
CA ILE A 23 0.36 9.99 2.69
C ILE A 23 -0.15 10.07 1.25
N TYR A 24 -0.02 11.24 0.64
CA TYR A 24 -0.41 11.48 -0.75
C TYR A 24 0.82 11.86 -1.56
N LEU A 25 1.10 11.10 -2.61
CA LEU A 25 2.19 11.40 -3.55
C LEU A 25 1.61 12.17 -4.74
N HIS A 26 1.99 13.44 -4.87
CA HIS A 26 1.50 14.35 -5.90
C HIS A 26 2.35 14.32 -7.17
N ASN A 27 3.67 14.12 -7.05
CA ASN A 27 4.56 13.97 -8.19
C ASN A 27 5.73 13.02 -7.88
N PRO A 28 5.95 11.94 -8.67
CA PRO A 28 4.96 11.33 -9.56
C PRO A 28 3.65 10.99 -8.86
N ARG A 29 2.54 11.00 -9.58
CA ARG A 29 1.23 10.73 -8.97
C ARG A 29 1.15 9.31 -8.40
N GLY A 30 0.82 9.20 -7.12
CA GLY A 30 0.56 7.92 -6.45
C GLY A 30 -0.88 7.45 -6.63
N SER A 31 -1.08 6.21 -7.06
CA SER A 31 -2.43 5.67 -7.33
C SER A 31 -3.16 5.17 -6.07
N ASN A 32 -2.45 4.80 -5.00
CA ASN A 32 -3.04 4.23 -3.79
C ASN A 32 -4.00 3.04 -4.05
N ASN A 33 -3.59 2.10 -4.91
CA ASN A 33 -4.41 0.99 -5.44
C ASN A 33 -5.63 1.39 -6.27
N ARG A 34 -5.89 2.69 -6.53
CA ARG A 34 -6.87 3.08 -7.54
C ARG A 34 -6.37 2.73 -8.94
N HIS A 35 -7.29 2.24 -9.75
CA HIS A 35 -7.15 1.91 -11.15
C HIS A 35 -8.52 1.84 -11.86
N ASN A 36 -8.75 2.74 -12.82
CA ASN A 36 -9.95 2.79 -13.67
C ASN A 36 -11.30 2.78 -12.92
N GLU A 37 -11.36 3.14 -11.63
CA GLU A 37 -12.66 3.25 -10.94
C GLU A 37 -13.42 4.53 -11.29
N ASN A 38 -14.74 4.41 -11.47
CA ASN A 38 -15.62 5.56 -11.70
C ASN A 38 -15.93 6.35 -10.41
N THR A 39 -15.42 5.91 -9.26
CA THR A 39 -15.64 6.55 -7.96
C THR A 39 -14.30 6.90 -7.29
N PRO A 40 -14.28 7.81 -6.30
CA PRO A 40 -13.06 8.18 -5.56
C PRO A 40 -12.43 7.06 -4.73
N GLU A 41 -13.15 5.97 -4.51
CA GLU A 41 -12.71 4.80 -3.74
C GLU A 41 -11.99 3.80 -4.65
N ARG A 42 -11.01 3.08 -4.09
CA ARG A 42 -10.42 1.94 -4.79
C ARG A 42 -11.40 0.76 -4.84
N ALA A 43 -11.43 0.03 -5.95
CA ALA A 43 -12.27 -1.16 -6.09
C ALA A 43 -11.66 -2.39 -5.37
N ASN A 44 -10.33 -2.46 -5.30
CA ASN A 44 -9.63 -3.63 -4.78
C ASN A 44 -8.40 -3.23 -3.96
N ALA A 45 -8.44 -3.45 -2.65
CA ALA A 45 -7.34 -3.17 -1.73
C ALA A 45 -6.11 -4.08 -1.95
N GLN A 46 -6.27 -5.22 -2.62
CA GLN A 46 -5.22 -6.21 -2.88
C GLN A 46 -4.61 -6.08 -4.28
N LEU A 47 -4.90 -4.98 -5.00
CA LEU A 47 -4.48 -4.81 -6.38
C LEU A 47 -2.95 -4.83 -6.54
N SER A 48 -2.21 -4.00 -5.78
CA SER A 48 -0.74 -3.94 -5.90
C SER A 48 0.04 -3.87 -4.60
N PHE A 49 -0.40 -3.16 -3.55
CA PHE A 49 0.32 -3.12 -2.27
C PHE A 49 -0.63 -2.84 -1.10
N ASP A 50 -0.19 -3.08 0.13
CA ASP A 50 -0.92 -2.64 1.30
C ASP A 50 -0.68 -1.14 1.52
N SER A 51 -1.67 -0.32 1.17
CA SER A 51 -1.46 1.12 1.10
C SER A 51 -1.81 1.87 2.38
N GLN A 52 -2.58 1.25 3.28
CA GLN A 52 -3.00 1.80 4.59
C GLN A 52 -3.62 3.21 4.57
N ASN A 53 -3.97 3.74 3.39
CA ASN A 53 -4.55 5.06 3.19
C ASN A 53 -6.07 4.91 2.96
N ASN A 54 -6.78 4.67 4.08
CA ASN A 54 -8.24 4.65 4.29
C ASN A 54 -9.18 4.34 3.10
N ASN A 55 -8.83 3.38 2.24
CA ASN A 55 -9.58 3.04 1.01
C ASN A 55 -9.78 4.18 0.01
N ARG A 56 -9.17 5.35 0.23
CA ARG A 56 -9.43 6.57 -0.52
C ARG A 56 -8.12 7.32 -0.70
N GLY A 57 -8.04 8.08 -1.78
CA GLY A 57 -6.95 9.05 -1.93
C GLY A 57 -5.78 8.52 -2.75
N GLY A 58 -5.85 8.76 -4.05
CA GLY A 58 -4.84 8.42 -5.03
C GLY A 58 -5.33 8.86 -6.40
N TYR A 59 -4.40 9.10 -7.31
CA TYR A 59 -4.73 9.52 -8.66
C TYR A 59 -5.15 8.33 -9.49
N ASN A 60 -6.31 8.43 -10.15
CA ASN A 60 -6.74 7.39 -11.06
C ASN A 60 -6.04 7.50 -12.42
N VAL A 61 -6.00 6.38 -13.14
CA VAL A 61 -5.68 6.38 -14.57
C VAL A 61 -6.78 7.19 -15.27
N GLY A 62 -6.41 8.31 -15.87
CA GLY A 62 -7.34 9.16 -16.62
C GLY A 62 -7.87 10.41 -15.91
N ASP A 63 -7.63 10.58 -14.59
CA ASP A 63 -8.08 11.78 -13.87
C ASP A 63 -7.47 13.09 -14.41
N ASP A 64 -6.40 13.02 -15.21
CA ASP A 64 -5.72 14.18 -15.82
C ASP A 64 -4.79 13.79 -17.01
N GLY A 65 -5.09 12.69 -17.70
CA GLY A 65 -4.24 12.17 -18.78
C GLY A 65 -2.93 11.49 -18.32
N ALA A 66 -2.18 10.91 -19.27
CA ALA A 66 -0.91 10.26 -18.99
C ALA A 66 0.17 11.31 -18.66
N ILE A 67 0.94 11.09 -17.58
CA ILE A 67 2.08 11.93 -17.26
C ILE A 67 3.31 11.40 -17.99
N TYR A 68 4.03 12.30 -18.66
CA TYR A 68 5.28 12.00 -19.34
C TYR A 68 6.45 12.65 -18.60
N TYR A 69 7.48 11.86 -18.33
CA TYR A 69 8.76 12.34 -17.81
C TYR A 69 9.82 12.18 -18.90
N TYR A 70 10.63 13.21 -19.10
CA TYR A 70 11.72 13.17 -20.07
C TYR A 70 12.94 12.50 -19.45
N ALA A 71 13.59 11.60 -20.18
CA ALA A 71 14.86 11.03 -19.76
C ALA A 71 15.87 12.14 -19.49
N ASN A 72 16.72 11.95 -18.47
CA ASN A 72 17.73 12.92 -18.01
C ASN A 72 17.17 14.23 -17.42
N SER A 73 15.85 14.35 -17.22
CA SER A 73 15.28 15.48 -16.49
C SER A 73 15.39 15.27 -14.97
N ILE A 74 15.39 16.38 -14.22
CA ILE A 74 15.24 16.33 -12.76
C ILE A 74 13.76 16.12 -12.46
N LEU A 75 13.44 15.04 -11.74
CA LEU A 75 12.07 14.72 -11.33
C LEU A 75 11.85 15.19 -9.88
N PRO A 76 11.12 16.29 -9.65
CA PRO A 76 10.82 16.75 -8.30
C PRO A 76 9.80 15.82 -7.64
N ILE A 77 10.14 15.30 -6.47
CA ILE A 77 9.23 14.44 -5.71
C ILE A 77 8.40 15.31 -4.77
N GLN A 78 7.08 15.24 -4.90
CA GLN A 78 6.13 16.01 -4.09
C GLN A 78 5.16 15.07 -3.40
N TRP A 79 5.01 15.26 -2.09
CA TRP A 79 4.12 14.48 -1.26
C TRP A 79 3.58 15.35 -0.13
N THR A 80 2.46 14.94 0.45
CA THR A 80 1.92 15.50 1.69
C THR A 80 1.68 14.39 2.69
N ASN A 81 1.82 14.73 3.98
CA ASN A 81 1.48 13.88 5.11
C ASN A 81 0.52 14.65 6.00
N GLN A 82 -0.58 14.02 6.36
CA GLN A 82 -1.67 14.62 7.14
C GLN A 82 -1.36 14.70 8.66
N HIS A 83 -0.33 14.01 9.14
CA HIS A 83 0.09 13.97 10.55
C HIS A 83 1.42 14.65 10.80
N SER A 84 1.75 14.82 12.09
CA SER A 84 3.00 15.45 12.51
C SER A 84 4.21 14.69 11.96
N CYS A 85 5.20 15.48 11.57
CA CYS A 85 6.43 15.03 10.97
C CYS A 85 7.51 15.99 11.47
N ASN A 86 8.65 15.46 11.94
CA ASN A 86 9.71 16.26 12.55
C ASN A 86 9.30 16.92 13.89
N ASP A 87 8.71 16.14 14.80
CA ASP A 87 8.48 16.51 16.21
C ASP A 87 9.33 15.61 17.14
N VAL A 88 9.57 16.02 18.39
CA VAL A 88 10.34 15.23 19.38
C VAL A 88 9.78 13.83 19.61
N ASN A 89 8.49 13.63 19.37
CA ASN A 89 7.82 12.33 19.47
C ASN A 89 7.38 11.75 18.11
N ALA A 90 7.66 12.43 17.00
CA ALA A 90 7.27 12.02 15.65
C ALA A 90 8.44 12.19 14.67
N ASP A 91 9.31 11.17 14.63
CA ASP A 91 10.32 11.03 13.59
C ASP A 91 9.70 10.52 12.28
N CYS A 92 10.15 11.11 11.18
CA CYS A 92 9.63 10.84 9.84
C CYS A 92 10.74 10.34 8.94
N THR A 93 10.72 9.05 8.64
CA THR A 93 11.60 8.47 7.62
C THR A 93 10.79 8.16 6.36
N LEU A 94 11.20 8.74 5.24
CA LEU A 94 10.64 8.42 3.92
C LEU A 94 11.56 7.43 3.20
N ILE A 95 10.99 6.29 2.82
CA ILE A 95 11.70 5.28 2.04
C ILE A 95 11.02 5.20 0.68
N LEU A 96 11.74 5.61 -0.36
CA LEU A 96 11.30 5.45 -1.73
C LEU A 96 11.88 4.17 -2.32
N GLN A 97 10.98 3.31 -2.78
CA GLN A 97 11.36 2.05 -3.38
C GLN A 97 10.75 1.95 -4.78
N TYR A 98 11.60 1.66 -5.76
CA TYR A 98 11.21 1.47 -7.14
C TYR A 98 11.71 0.12 -7.66
N THR A 99 11.22 -0.26 -8.83
CA THR A 99 11.62 -1.45 -9.56
C THR A 99 11.69 -1.10 -11.04
N CYS A 100 12.54 -1.80 -11.77
CA CYS A 100 12.71 -1.62 -13.21
C CYS A 100 12.62 -2.99 -13.87
N ASN A 101 11.66 -3.16 -14.77
CA ASN A 101 11.48 -4.35 -15.58
C ASN A 101 10.62 -3.96 -16.80
N ASP A 102 10.91 -4.52 -17.96
CA ASP A 102 10.21 -4.21 -19.22
C ASP A 102 8.73 -4.65 -19.22
N SER A 103 8.35 -5.57 -18.33
CA SER A 103 7.00 -6.11 -18.21
C SER A 103 6.10 -5.33 -17.24
N LEU A 104 6.65 -4.33 -16.52
CA LEU A 104 5.88 -3.51 -15.59
C LEU A 104 4.79 -2.75 -16.31
N ARG A 105 3.58 -2.76 -15.74
CA ARG A 105 2.40 -2.17 -16.38
C ARG A 105 1.27 -1.95 -15.38
N ASP A 106 0.40 -1.00 -15.71
CA ASP A 106 -0.81 -0.75 -14.92
C ASP A 106 -1.93 -1.74 -15.21
N GLY A 107 -1.99 -2.33 -16.40
CA GLY A 107 -3.11 -3.16 -16.85
C GLY A 107 -4.38 -2.34 -17.12
N ALA A 108 -5.51 -3.04 -17.26
CA ALA A 108 -6.85 -2.45 -17.37
C ALA A 108 -7.82 -3.00 -16.30
N SER A 109 -7.49 -4.13 -15.68
CA SER A 109 -8.34 -4.83 -14.72
C SER A 109 -8.08 -4.38 -13.29
N THR A 110 -9.16 -4.24 -12.52
CA THR A 110 -9.15 -3.98 -11.08
C THR A 110 -9.03 -5.25 -10.24
N THR A 111 -9.00 -6.43 -10.87
CA THR A 111 -8.85 -7.71 -10.15
C THR A 111 -7.37 -8.02 -9.90
N THR A 112 -7.08 -8.65 -8.76
CA THR A 112 -5.71 -9.02 -8.40
C THR A 112 -5.19 -10.10 -9.35
N ILE A 113 -4.00 -9.87 -9.91
CA ILE A 113 -3.31 -10.81 -10.80
C ILE A 113 -3.28 -12.23 -10.20
N PRO A 114 -3.65 -13.29 -10.94
CA PRO A 114 -3.56 -14.66 -10.44
C PRO A 114 -2.10 -15.14 -10.40
N VAL A 115 -1.73 -15.95 -9.40
CA VAL A 115 -0.34 -16.43 -9.19
C VAL A 115 0.00 -17.56 -10.17
N THR A 116 0.09 -17.23 -11.45
CA THR A 116 0.39 -18.16 -12.55
C THR A 116 1.20 -17.45 -13.64
N VAL A 117 1.93 -18.22 -14.45
CA VAL A 117 2.64 -17.70 -15.63
C VAL A 117 1.66 -17.03 -16.61
N ALA A 118 0.47 -17.63 -16.80
CA ALA A 118 -0.57 -17.05 -17.64
C ALA A 118 -1.08 -15.71 -17.10
N GLY A 119 -1.16 -15.55 -15.77
CA GLY A 119 -1.50 -14.27 -15.13
C GLY A 119 -0.46 -13.19 -15.42
N GLU A 120 0.82 -13.53 -15.29
CA GLU A 120 1.93 -12.62 -15.57
C GLU A 120 2.03 -12.21 -17.05
N GLN A 121 1.73 -13.12 -17.98
CA GLN A 121 1.75 -12.83 -19.42
C GLN A 121 0.51 -12.06 -19.88
N ASN A 122 -0.58 -12.10 -19.13
CA ASN A 122 -1.79 -11.38 -19.47
C ASN A 122 -1.64 -9.88 -19.14
N SER A 123 -1.53 -9.06 -20.19
CA SER A 123 -1.36 -7.60 -20.11
C SER A 123 -2.54 -6.87 -19.46
N THR A 124 -3.69 -7.53 -19.30
CA THR A 124 -4.89 -6.99 -18.65
C THR A 124 -4.66 -6.72 -17.16
N TYR A 125 -3.81 -7.50 -16.50
CA TYR A 125 -3.53 -7.33 -15.07
C TYR A 125 -2.39 -6.35 -14.84
N ARG A 126 -2.50 -5.60 -13.74
CA ARG A 126 -1.41 -4.80 -13.18
C ARG A 126 -0.24 -5.69 -12.77
N LEU A 127 0.97 -5.32 -13.18
CA LEU A 127 2.22 -5.99 -12.79
C LEU A 127 3.22 -4.94 -12.28
N THR A 128 3.47 -4.95 -10.98
CA THR A 128 4.44 -4.06 -10.31
C THR A 128 5.71 -4.78 -9.84
N GLU A 129 5.67 -6.11 -9.73
CA GLU A 129 6.78 -7.00 -9.40
C GLU A 129 6.53 -8.32 -10.17
N ASP A 130 7.58 -9.05 -10.53
CA ASP A 130 7.44 -10.31 -11.29
C ASP A 130 7.05 -11.51 -10.40
N LEU A 131 6.51 -12.55 -11.03
CA LEU A 131 6.05 -13.77 -10.38
C LEU A 131 7.19 -14.48 -9.65
N THR A 132 8.38 -14.55 -10.25
CA THR A 132 9.53 -15.22 -9.62
C THR A 132 9.93 -14.53 -8.33
N SER A 133 10.01 -13.19 -8.33
CA SER A 133 10.25 -12.37 -7.13
C SER A 133 9.21 -12.65 -6.04
N TYR A 134 7.93 -12.75 -6.41
CA TYR A 134 6.87 -13.07 -5.46
C TYR A 134 6.98 -14.49 -4.88
N LEU A 135 7.24 -15.49 -5.72
CA LEU A 135 7.41 -16.88 -5.28
C LEU A 135 8.62 -17.02 -4.34
N ASN A 136 9.74 -16.38 -4.67
CA ASN A 136 10.92 -16.32 -3.83
C ASN A 136 10.62 -15.68 -2.47
N CYS A 137 9.85 -14.58 -2.45
CA CYS A 137 9.40 -13.94 -1.21
C CYS A 137 8.59 -14.89 -0.31
N ARG A 138 7.68 -15.68 -0.89
CA ARG A 138 6.82 -16.61 -0.15
C ARG A 138 7.59 -17.75 0.52
N VAL A 139 8.66 -18.23 -0.10
CA VAL A 139 9.46 -19.33 0.45
C VAL A 139 10.59 -18.83 1.36
N ARG A 140 11.00 -17.57 1.21
CA ARG A 140 12.05 -16.97 2.03
C ARG A 140 11.54 -16.73 3.45
N SER A 141 12.31 -17.18 4.45
CA SER A 141 12.06 -16.83 5.85
C SER A 141 12.09 -15.32 6.07
N ARG A 142 11.15 -14.78 6.85
CA ARG A 142 11.17 -13.35 7.20
C ARG A 142 12.46 -12.96 7.90
N ASN A 143 12.84 -11.69 7.76
CA ASN A 143 13.88 -11.11 8.60
C ASN A 143 13.38 -11.01 10.06
N LYS A 144 13.97 -11.83 10.93
CA LYS A 144 13.61 -11.90 12.36
C LYS A 144 14.13 -10.71 13.17
N ASN A 145 15.02 -9.90 12.61
CA ASN A 145 15.55 -8.69 13.26
C ASN A 145 14.64 -7.46 13.08
N LEU A 146 13.56 -7.58 12.30
CA LEU A 146 12.57 -6.51 12.16
C LEU A 146 11.68 -6.47 13.40
N PHE A 147 11.42 -5.26 13.90
CA PHE A 147 10.51 -5.02 15.02
C PHE A 147 9.11 -5.57 14.72
N THR A 148 8.64 -6.51 15.56
CA THR A 148 7.33 -7.18 15.41
C THR A 148 6.30 -6.71 16.43
N ALA A 149 6.73 -6.00 17.48
CA ALA A 149 5.92 -5.79 18.69
C ALA A 149 5.31 -7.12 19.19
N GLU A 150 4.09 -7.09 19.71
CA GLU A 150 3.29 -8.24 20.17
C GLU A 150 2.55 -8.98 19.05
N GLN A 151 2.79 -8.65 17.77
CA GLN A 151 2.09 -9.29 16.65
C GLN A 151 2.55 -10.73 16.48
N ASN A 152 1.60 -11.66 16.34
CA ASN A 152 1.89 -13.03 15.95
C ASN A 152 2.05 -13.11 14.42
N LEU A 153 3.28 -13.30 13.96
CA LEU A 153 3.64 -13.25 12.54
C LEU A 153 3.86 -14.64 11.95
N GLY A 154 3.47 -14.82 10.69
CA GLY A 154 3.92 -15.95 9.89
C GLY A 154 5.45 -16.01 9.72
N SER A 155 5.95 -17.16 9.28
CA SER A 155 7.39 -17.42 9.15
C SER A 155 8.02 -16.90 7.85
N SER A 156 7.21 -16.59 6.83
CA SER A 156 7.69 -16.18 5.50
C SER A 156 7.84 -14.67 5.36
N SER A 157 8.59 -14.22 4.34
CA SER A 157 8.83 -12.79 4.05
C SER A 157 7.59 -12.03 3.59
N THR A 158 6.44 -12.69 3.43
CA THR A 158 5.16 -12.00 3.22
C THR A 158 4.56 -11.46 4.52
N SER A 159 4.98 -12.00 5.67
CA SER A 159 4.48 -11.58 6.98
C SER A 159 5.33 -10.46 7.58
N THR A 160 4.69 -9.33 7.86
CA THR A 160 5.29 -8.18 8.57
C THR A 160 4.39 -7.74 9.70
N ARG A 161 4.85 -6.82 10.56
CA ARG A 161 4.03 -6.25 11.65
C ARG A 161 2.70 -5.68 11.14
N GLN A 162 2.70 -5.03 9.98
CA GLN A 162 1.53 -4.42 9.35
C GLN A 162 0.67 -5.44 8.58
N ASN A 163 1.27 -6.55 8.14
CA ASN A 163 0.59 -7.64 7.43
C ASN A 163 0.90 -9.00 8.10
N PRO A 164 0.40 -9.24 9.32
CA PRO A 164 0.81 -10.41 10.12
C PRO A 164 0.45 -11.74 9.45
N ALA A 165 -0.74 -11.79 8.83
CA ALA A 165 -1.25 -12.96 8.12
C ALA A 165 -0.57 -13.21 6.76
N GLY A 166 0.28 -12.29 6.28
CA GLY A 166 0.92 -12.42 4.97
C GLY A 166 -0.08 -12.35 3.81
N THR A 167 -1.13 -11.54 3.96
CA THR A 167 -2.13 -11.25 2.93
C THR A 167 -1.44 -10.80 1.65
N ARG A 168 -1.94 -11.28 0.50
CA ARG A 168 -1.34 -10.99 -0.81
C ARG A 168 -1.85 -9.69 -1.40
N TYR A 169 -0.93 -8.89 -1.92
CA TYR A 169 -1.21 -7.66 -2.66
C TYR A 169 -0.47 -7.73 -4.00
N GLY A 170 -1.17 -8.05 -5.09
CA GLY A 170 -0.54 -8.39 -6.36
C GLY A 170 0.59 -9.42 -6.20
N TYR A 171 1.78 -9.06 -6.67
CA TYR A 171 3.04 -9.78 -6.48
C TYR A 171 4.01 -9.07 -5.52
N LYS A 172 3.54 -8.05 -4.79
CA LYS A 172 4.36 -7.31 -3.84
C LYS A 172 4.91 -8.22 -2.75
N CYS A 173 6.22 -8.22 -2.58
CA CYS A 173 6.86 -8.74 -1.38
C CYS A 173 6.78 -7.69 -0.25
N THR A 174 6.16 -8.04 0.88
CA THR A 174 5.96 -7.12 2.01
C THR A 174 7.24 -6.88 2.82
N SER A 175 8.07 -7.91 3.00
CA SER A 175 9.40 -7.78 3.62
C SER A 175 10.48 -7.83 2.54
N LYS A 176 11.06 -6.66 2.23
CA LYS A 176 12.20 -6.55 1.32
C LYS A 176 13.46 -6.34 2.14
N THR A 177 14.38 -7.26 1.96
CA THR A 177 15.74 -7.29 2.51
C THR A 177 16.69 -7.59 1.39
#